data_AF-A0A6A4AWZ1-F1
#
_entry.id   AF-A0A6A4AWZ1-F1
#
_cell.length_a   1.000
_cell.length_b   1.000
_cell.length_c   1.000
_cell.angle_alpha   90.00
_cell.angle_beta   90.00
_cell.angle_gamma   90.00
#
_symmetry.space_group_name_H-M   'P 1'
#
loop_
_entity.id
_entity.type
_entity.pdbx_description
1 polymer ?
#
loop_
_entity_poly.entity_id
_entity_poly.type
_entity_poly.pdbx_seq_one_letter_code
_entity_poly.pdbx_strand_id
1 'polypeptide(L)'
;MIMALRVLAYDFGGVRITWEKDAYRVDGLGLLGSVYTLMGKQGAQRAEEQCLEWLPAAGLADLHVYHEGGDLKPLKQVVYGAAANSSISNVMMWTLEKRGIVWVRPLKPKWRGDGKDCYWLGDLITVLVTNYPFLLTRMYDSSVVRITATPPDHPLTSGLEANGTMAVTSSTVRTECAVGINSHLALEDAIKTIADQEVKVLRVHPHPHLSRLVCLRTAGRWRQHSRKHYKRYVRWAAARRGITQEQMRAGKWRKSSATAAEGLAKLEWKQIRRILGLRPRGEQVLYRLKAWAYSMYDVRNGRLGCPHEHCAHEVNVDVHHIFWECPAARKL
;
A
#
# COMPACT_ATOMS: atom_id res chain seq x y z
N MET A 1 -4.83 -24.42 -3.48
CA MET A 1 -3.62 -23.95 -4.21
C MET A 1 -2.68 -23.16 -3.30
N ILE A 2 -3.05 -21.97 -2.80
CA ILE A 2 -2.13 -21.13 -2.00
C ILE A 2 -1.59 -21.86 -0.76
N MET A 3 -2.42 -22.64 -0.05
CA MET A 3 -1.96 -23.46 1.08
C MET A 3 -0.89 -24.49 0.70
N ALA A 4 -1.05 -25.19 -0.42
CA ALA A 4 -0.05 -26.12 -0.91
C ALA A 4 1.25 -25.39 -1.30
N LEU A 5 1.16 -24.20 -1.90
CA LEU A 5 2.34 -23.39 -2.22
C LEU A 5 3.08 -22.91 -0.98
N ARG A 6 2.37 -22.69 0.12
CA ARG A 6 2.97 -22.28 1.39
C ARG A 6 3.68 -23.42 2.06
N VAL A 7 3.04 -24.59 2.18
CA VAL A 7 3.68 -25.82 2.66
C VAL A 7 4.97 -26.08 1.86
N LEU A 8 4.91 -25.97 0.54
CA LEU A 8 6.09 -26.14 -0.31
C LEU A 8 7.18 -25.08 -0.07
N ALA A 9 6.81 -23.83 0.21
CA ALA A 9 7.76 -22.76 0.46
C ALA A 9 8.44 -22.88 1.83
N TYR A 10 7.66 -23.10 2.90
CA TYR A 10 8.15 -23.14 4.28
C TYR A 10 8.67 -24.52 4.68
N ASP A 11 7.90 -25.58 4.47
CA ASP A 11 8.20 -26.91 5.01
C ASP A 11 9.16 -27.71 4.14
N PHE A 12 9.17 -27.43 2.83
CA PHE A 12 10.02 -28.10 1.85
C PHE A 12 11.16 -27.22 1.31
N GLY A 13 11.33 -26.02 1.86
CA GLY A 13 12.40 -25.10 1.46
C GLY A 13 12.34 -24.70 -0.03
N GLY A 14 11.14 -24.66 -0.62
CA GLY A 14 10.92 -24.31 -2.02
C GLY A 14 11.24 -22.85 -2.34
N VAL A 15 11.35 -22.00 -1.30
CA VAL A 15 11.87 -20.63 -1.39
C VAL A 15 13.06 -20.51 -0.44
N ARG A 16 14.22 -20.11 -0.97
CA ARG A 16 15.40 -19.77 -0.17
C ARG A 16 15.68 -18.28 -0.30
N ILE A 17 15.93 -17.62 0.82
CA ILE A 17 16.22 -16.19 0.87
C ILE A 17 17.62 -16.02 1.46
N THR A 18 18.53 -15.43 0.69
CA THR A 18 19.89 -15.09 1.13
C THR A 18 20.11 -13.58 1.04
N TRP A 19 20.93 -13.02 1.91
CA TRP A 19 21.33 -11.61 1.83
C TRP A 19 22.66 -11.49 1.08
N GLU A 20 22.64 -10.76 -0.03
CA GLU A 20 23.77 -10.58 -0.93
C GLU A 20 23.75 -9.16 -1.52
N LYS A 21 24.89 -8.46 -1.56
CA LYS A 21 25.04 -7.17 -2.25
C LYS A 21 23.94 -6.14 -1.91
N ASP A 22 23.69 -5.93 -0.61
CA ASP A 22 22.65 -5.00 -0.11
C ASP A 22 21.20 -5.33 -0.53
N ALA A 23 20.93 -6.59 -0.88
CA ALA A 23 19.63 -7.07 -1.31
C ALA A 23 19.36 -8.50 -0.85
N TYR A 24 18.09 -8.89 -0.82
CA TYR A 24 17.70 -10.28 -0.63
C TYR A 24 17.65 -10.97 -1.99
N ARG A 25 18.43 -12.03 -2.17
CA ARG A 25 18.31 -12.96 -3.28
C ARG A 25 17.28 -14.02 -2.91
N VAL A 26 16.21 -14.10 -3.70
CA VAL A 26 15.09 -15.02 -3.49
C VAL A 26 15.16 -16.10 -4.57
N ASP A 27 15.51 -17.31 -4.15
CA ASP A 27 15.54 -18.50 -5.00
C ASP A 27 14.26 -19.30 -4.84
N GLY A 28 13.36 -19.16 -5.79
CA GLY A 28 12.07 -19.85 -5.84
C GLY A 28 12.02 -20.98 -6.88
N LEU A 29 13.16 -21.49 -7.36
CA LEU A 29 13.18 -22.53 -8.40
C LEU A 29 12.49 -23.82 -7.94
N GLY A 30 12.68 -24.23 -6.69
CA GLY A 30 12.01 -25.40 -6.10
C GLY A 30 10.49 -25.23 -6.05
N LEU A 31 10.04 -24.02 -5.67
CA LEU A 31 8.63 -23.67 -5.72
C LEU A 31 8.09 -23.67 -7.16
N LEU A 32 8.82 -23.09 -8.11
CA LEU A 32 8.42 -23.04 -9.52
C LEU A 32 8.26 -24.42 -10.14
N GLY A 33 9.14 -25.39 -9.87
CA GLY A 33 9.00 -26.76 -10.39
C GLY A 33 7.66 -27.39 -10.00
N SER A 34 7.21 -27.13 -8.78
CA SER A 34 5.93 -27.62 -8.25
C SER A 34 4.74 -26.78 -8.76
N VAL A 35 4.86 -25.44 -8.73
CA VAL A 35 3.85 -24.49 -9.20
C VAL A 35 3.57 -24.67 -10.68
N TYR A 36 4.58 -24.75 -11.55
CA TYR A 36 4.39 -24.86 -13.00
C TYR A 36 3.73 -26.17 -13.39
N THR A 37 4.05 -27.28 -12.72
CA THR A 37 3.36 -28.55 -12.96
C THR A 37 1.88 -28.45 -12.56
N LEU A 38 1.57 -27.80 -11.44
CA LEU A 38 0.19 -27.55 -10.99
C LEU A 38 -0.56 -26.53 -11.86
N MET A 39 0.10 -25.44 -12.26
CA MET A 39 -0.46 -24.37 -13.10
C MET A 39 -0.57 -24.79 -14.57
N GLY A 40 0.39 -25.55 -15.10
CA GLY A 40 0.34 -26.13 -16.44
C GLY A 40 -0.80 -27.14 -16.58
N LYS A 41 -1.10 -27.90 -15.51
CA LYS A 41 -2.27 -28.78 -15.45
C LYS A 41 -3.61 -28.03 -15.26
N GLN A 42 -3.61 -26.74 -14.90
CA GLN A 42 -4.85 -26.00 -14.55
C GLN A 42 -5.06 -24.63 -15.22
N GLY A 43 -4.11 -24.03 -15.95
CA GLY A 43 -4.16 -22.58 -16.10
C GLY A 43 -3.09 -21.89 -16.93
N ALA A 44 -2.93 -22.25 -18.21
CA ALA A 44 -2.43 -21.27 -19.19
C ALA A 44 -3.30 -19.98 -19.17
N GLN A 45 -4.61 -20.10 -18.89
CA GLN A 45 -5.53 -18.96 -18.69
C GLN A 45 -5.30 -18.13 -17.41
N ARG A 46 -4.62 -18.67 -16.37
CA ARG A 46 -4.52 -17.99 -15.05
C ARG A 46 -3.39 -16.97 -14.95
N ALA A 47 -2.42 -16.98 -15.88
CA ALA A 47 -1.36 -15.97 -15.92
C ALA A 47 -1.90 -14.56 -16.23
N GLU A 48 -2.99 -14.50 -16.98
CA GLU A 48 -3.74 -13.28 -17.28
C GLU A 48 -4.57 -12.80 -16.08
N GLU A 49 -4.73 -13.63 -15.03
CA GLU A 49 -5.54 -13.31 -13.85
C GLU A 49 -4.78 -12.56 -12.74
N GLN A 50 -3.46 -12.35 -12.81
CA GLN A 50 -2.72 -11.64 -11.75
C GLN A 50 -2.13 -10.32 -12.22
N CYS A 51 -2.63 -9.20 -11.71
CA CYS A 51 -2.16 -7.86 -12.05
C CYS A 51 -1.00 -7.42 -11.12
N LEU A 52 0.21 -7.89 -11.44
CA LEU A 52 1.39 -7.65 -10.62
C LEU A 52 1.85 -6.18 -10.61
N GLU A 53 1.53 -5.41 -11.65
CA GLU A 53 1.80 -3.96 -11.75
C GLU A 53 1.14 -3.16 -10.63
N TRP A 54 0.06 -3.70 -10.04
CA TRP A 54 -0.63 -3.11 -8.90
C TRP A 54 -0.04 -3.49 -7.54
N LEU A 55 0.79 -4.54 -7.49
CA LEU A 55 1.32 -5.06 -6.24
C LEU A 55 2.17 -4.02 -5.49
N PRO A 56 3.08 -3.26 -6.12
CA PRO A 56 3.83 -2.22 -5.42
C PRO A 56 2.92 -1.14 -4.81
N ALA A 57 1.82 -0.79 -5.48
CA ALA A 57 0.86 0.21 -5.05
C ALA A 57 -0.08 -0.29 -3.93
N ALA A 58 -0.09 -1.60 -3.64
CA ALA A 58 -0.96 -2.17 -2.63
C ALA A 58 -0.60 -1.67 -1.22
N GLY A 59 -1.60 -1.14 -0.51
CA GLY A 59 -1.46 -0.72 0.89
C GLY A 59 -1.27 -1.93 1.81
N LEU A 60 -0.29 -1.87 2.73
CA LEU A 60 -0.01 -2.98 3.64
C LEU A 60 -1.19 -3.30 4.56
N ALA A 61 -1.96 -2.29 4.96
CA ALA A 61 -3.11 -2.47 5.85
C ALA A 61 -4.34 -3.02 5.12
N ASP A 62 -4.43 -2.85 3.80
CA ASP A 62 -5.61 -3.19 3.01
C ASP A 62 -5.43 -4.52 2.25
N LEU A 63 -4.19 -4.86 1.86
CA LEU A 63 -3.90 -6.10 1.17
C LEU A 63 -3.94 -7.28 2.15
N HIS A 64 -4.95 -8.13 1.98
CA HIS A 64 -5.10 -9.36 2.73
C HIS A 64 -4.47 -10.51 1.97
N VAL A 65 -3.59 -11.24 2.65
CA VAL A 65 -2.84 -12.37 2.13
C VAL A 65 -3.03 -13.55 3.05
N TYR A 66 -2.95 -14.74 2.48
CA TYR A 66 -2.90 -15.95 3.27
C TYR A 66 -1.51 -15.97 3.94
N HIS A 67 -1.45 -16.10 5.29
CA HIS A 67 -0.22 -16.26 6.14
C HIS A 67 -0.08 -17.69 6.71
N GLU A 68 1.11 -18.13 7.16
CA GLU A 68 1.52 -19.50 7.56
C GLU A 68 0.37 -20.46 7.94
N GLY A 69 -0.42 -20.17 8.98
CA GLY A 69 -1.54 -21.01 9.44
C GLY A 69 -2.76 -21.16 8.51
N GLY A 70 -2.73 -20.53 7.33
CA GLY A 70 -3.82 -20.53 6.35
C GLY A 70 -4.87 -19.46 6.57
N ASP A 71 -4.72 -18.68 7.63
CA ASP A 71 -5.55 -17.51 7.89
C ASP A 71 -5.27 -16.39 6.90
N LEU A 72 -6.34 -15.68 6.56
CA LEU A 72 -6.26 -14.47 5.78
C LEU A 72 -5.98 -13.28 6.70
N LYS A 73 -4.79 -12.69 6.59
CA LYS A 73 -4.33 -11.57 7.44
C LYS A 73 -3.93 -10.36 6.59
N PRO A 74 -4.11 -9.13 7.08
CA PRO A 74 -3.58 -7.95 6.40
C PRO A 74 -2.05 -8.00 6.39
N LEU A 75 -1.43 -7.62 5.27
CA LEU A 75 0.01 -7.70 5.04
C LEU A 75 0.83 -6.91 6.07
N LYS A 76 0.26 -5.87 6.65
CA LYS A 76 0.85 -5.09 7.76
C LYS A 76 1.14 -5.94 9.00
N GLN A 77 0.44 -7.05 9.23
CA GLN A 77 0.73 -7.96 10.33
C GLN A 77 1.95 -8.85 10.05
N VAL A 78 2.37 -8.97 8.79
CA VAL A 78 3.54 -9.75 8.35
C VAL A 78 4.81 -8.88 8.42
N VAL A 79 4.69 -7.57 8.24
CA VAL A 79 5.82 -6.63 8.23
C VAL A 79 5.83 -5.75 9.47
N TYR A 80 6.87 -5.92 10.29
CA TYR A 80 7.06 -5.06 11.46
C TYR A 80 7.65 -3.68 11.10
N GLY A 81 7.21 -2.65 11.82
CA GLY A 81 7.75 -1.30 11.73
C GLY A 81 7.33 -0.51 10.48
N ALA A 82 6.49 -1.04 9.59
CA ALA A 82 5.93 -0.28 8.49
C ALA A 82 4.83 0.70 8.98
N ALA A 83 4.75 1.87 8.35
CA ALA A 83 3.77 2.89 8.73
C ALA A 83 2.34 2.41 8.47
N ALA A 84 1.35 2.98 9.17
CA ALA A 84 -0.03 2.53 9.01
C ALA A 84 -0.59 2.70 7.59
N ASN A 85 -0.09 3.69 6.83
CA ASN A 85 -0.53 4.03 5.49
C ASN A 85 0.53 3.70 4.42
N SER A 86 1.50 2.82 4.71
CA SER A 86 2.52 2.47 3.71
C SER A 86 1.99 1.45 2.70
N SER A 87 2.45 1.56 1.45
CA SER A 87 2.34 0.54 0.41
C SER A 87 3.53 -0.42 0.46
N ILE A 88 3.48 -1.50 -0.33
CA ILE A 88 4.63 -2.39 -0.53
C ILE A 88 5.81 -1.61 -1.12
N SER A 89 5.57 -0.71 -2.07
CA SER A 89 6.61 0.14 -2.69
C SER A 89 7.28 1.10 -1.71
N ASN A 90 6.73 1.33 -0.52
CA ASN A 90 7.41 2.11 0.53
C ASN A 90 8.34 1.25 1.40
N VAL A 91 8.25 -0.08 1.27
CA VAL A 91 9.03 -1.06 2.03
C VAL A 91 10.17 -1.61 1.19
N MET A 92 9.86 -2.07 -0.02
CA MET A 92 10.82 -2.74 -0.89
C MET A 92 10.47 -2.57 -2.36
N MET A 93 11.48 -2.80 -3.20
CA MET A 93 11.33 -3.00 -4.64
C MET A 93 11.93 -4.35 -5.01
N TRP A 94 11.55 -4.90 -6.16
CA TRP A 94 12.15 -6.15 -6.62
C TRP A 94 12.41 -6.15 -8.12
N THR A 95 13.41 -6.94 -8.52
CA THR A 95 13.82 -7.12 -9.90
C THR A 95 14.00 -8.61 -10.19
N LEU A 96 13.48 -9.08 -11.31
CA LEU A 96 13.68 -10.46 -11.76
C LEU A 96 15.05 -10.55 -12.44
N GLU A 97 15.95 -11.40 -11.96
CA GLU A 97 17.22 -11.66 -12.66
C GLU A 97 17.01 -12.65 -13.79
N LYS A 98 16.39 -13.78 -13.45
CA LYS A 98 16.00 -14.83 -14.37
C LYS A 98 14.81 -15.57 -13.77
N ARG A 99 14.16 -16.39 -14.57
CA ARG A 99 13.05 -17.23 -14.11
C ARG A 99 13.45 -18.00 -12.84
N GLY A 100 12.68 -17.80 -11.77
CA GLY A 100 12.88 -18.39 -10.45
C GLY A 100 13.72 -17.57 -9.47
N ILE A 101 14.47 -16.56 -9.94
CA ILE A 101 15.39 -15.79 -9.12
C ILE A 101 14.99 -14.31 -9.10
N VAL A 102 14.61 -13.81 -7.92
CA VAL A 102 14.18 -12.42 -7.70
C VAL A 102 15.11 -11.75 -6.70
N TRP A 103 15.53 -10.53 -7.01
CA TRP A 103 16.25 -9.66 -6.09
C TRP A 103 15.28 -8.69 -5.43
N VAL A 104 15.24 -8.66 -4.11
CA VAL A 104 14.39 -7.76 -3.33
C VAL A 104 15.27 -6.77 -2.59
N ARG A 105 15.12 -5.49 -2.90
CA ARG A 105 15.87 -4.40 -2.26
C ARG A 105 14.99 -3.69 -1.22
N PRO A 106 15.38 -3.68 0.06
CA PRO A 106 14.71 -2.86 1.06
C PRO A 106 14.98 -1.38 0.83
N LEU A 107 13.97 -0.52 1.00
CA LEU A 107 14.11 0.92 0.80
C LEU A 107 14.58 1.69 2.02
N LYS A 108 14.54 1.09 3.22
CA LYS A 108 15.00 1.72 4.46
C LYS A 108 16.03 0.85 5.17
N PRO A 109 17.02 1.44 5.86
CA PRO A 109 18.09 0.72 6.53
C PRO A 109 17.59 -0.35 7.51
N LYS A 110 16.50 -0.06 8.25
CA LYS A 110 15.93 -0.97 9.24
C LYS A 110 15.42 -2.33 8.71
N TRP A 111 15.36 -2.50 7.39
CA TRP A 111 14.95 -3.75 6.73
C TRP A 111 16.11 -4.41 5.98
N ARG A 112 17.33 -3.87 6.08
CA ARG A 112 18.54 -4.46 5.51
C ARG A 112 18.96 -5.66 6.35
N GLY A 113 19.33 -6.73 5.68
CA GLY A 113 19.80 -7.97 6.31
C GLY A 113 21.27 -7.85 6.68
N ASP A 114 21.63 -6.96 7.60
CA ASP A 114 23.03 -6.70 8.00
C ASP A 114 23.63 -7.87 8.84
N GLY A 115 23.57 -9.10 8.32
CA GLY A 115 24.01 -10.33 9.00
C GLY A 115 23.08 -10.83 10.11
N LYS A 116 21.94 -10.15 10.33
CA LYS A 116 20.86 -10.60 11.23
C LYS A 116 19.68 -11.06 10.41
N ASP A 117 19.05 -12.14 10.83
CA ASP A 117 17.77 -12.60 10.28
C ASP A 117 16.73 -11.48 10.46
N CYS A 118 16.53 -10.67 9.43
CA CYS A 118 15.37 -9.79 9.35
C CYS A 118 14.15 -10.64 8.99
N TYR A 119 13.74 -11.50 9.94
CA TYR A 119 12.64 -12.45 9.83
C TYR A 119 11.40 -11.82 9.19
N TRP A 120 11.13 -10.55 9.51
CA TRP A 120 9.95 -9.82 9.03
C TRP A 120 9.93 -9.54 7.52
N LEU A 121 11.08 -9.24 6.90
CA LEU A 121 11.11 -9.01 5.45
C LEU A 121 11.17 -10.33 4.68
N GLY A 122 11.87 -11.34 5.23
CA GLY A 122 11.84 -12.70 4.69
C GLY A 122 10.42 -13.29 4.67
N ASP A 123 9.67 -13.11 5.76
CA ASP A 123 8.28 -13.56 5.85
C ASP A 123 7.38 -12.81 4.84
N LEU A 124 7.54 -11.48 4.73
CA LEU A 124 6.86 -10.69 3.70
C LEU A 124 7.11 -11.24 2.29
N ILE A 125 8.38 -11.45 1.94
CA ILE A 125 8.79 -11.94 0.62
C ILE A 125 8.14 -13.30 0.36
N THR A 126 8.22 -14.22 1.32
CA THR A 126 7.67 -15.58 1.21
C THR A 126 6.16 -15.55 1.03
N VAL A 127 5.46 -14.74 1.82
CA VAL A 127 4.00 -14.55 1.71
C VAL A 127 3.62 -13.96 0.35
N LEU A 128 4.36 -12.99 -0.17
CA LEU A 128 4.06 -12.43 -1.49
C LEU A 128 4.30 -13.43 -2.62
N VAL A 129 5.43 -14.13 -2.61
CA VAL A 129 5.78 -15.13 -3.65
C VAL A 129 4.77 -16.28 -3.65
N THR A 130 4.29 -16.72 -2.50
CA THR A 130 3.30 -17.80 -2.42
C THR A 130 1.87 -17.37 -2.80
N ASN A 131 1.49 -16.13 -2.51
CA ASN A 131 0.19 -15.58 -2.93
C ASN A 131 0.17 -15.13 -4.40
N TYR A 132 1.33 -14.73 -4.92
CA TYR A 132 1.55 -14.19 -6.27
C TYR A 132 2.77 -14.85 -6.95
N PRO A 133 2.71 -16.16 -7.25
CA PRO A 133 3.87 -16.92 -7.76
C PRO A 133 4.40 -16.46 -9.12
N PHE A 134 3.60 -15.73 -9.90
CA PHE A 134 4.09 -15.12 -11.15
C PHE A 134 5.17 -14.07 -10.92
N LEU A 135 5.40 -13.61 -9.69
CA LEU A 135 6.56 -12.79 -9.32
C LEU A 135 7.90 -13.48 -9.65
N LEU A 136 7.93 -14.81 -9.61
CA LEU A 136 9.13 -15.61 -9.92
C LEU A 136 9.32 -15.82 -11.43
N THR A 137 8.34 -15.49 -12.27
CA THR A 137 8.35 -15.89 -13.68
C THR A 137 8.38 -14.72 -14.64
N ARG A 138 7.80 -13.57 -14.24
CA ARG A 138 7.77 -12.36 -15.05
C ARG A 138 8.09 -11.14 -14.20
N MET A 139 8.86 -10.23 -14.79
CA MET A 139 9.00 -8.89 -14.24
C MET A 139 7.66 -8.16 -14.39
N TYR A 140 7.30 -7.34 -13.43
CA TYR A 140 6.23 -6.37 -13.60
C TYR A 140 6.86 -5.07 -14.06
N ASP A 141 6.21 -4.43 -15.01
CA ASP A 141 6.54 -3.07 -15.42
C ASP A 141 5.35 -2.21 -15.05
N SER A 142 5.58 -1.20 -14.20
CA SER A 142 4.54 -0.29 -13.74
C SER A 142 4.05 0.65 -14.83
N SER A 143 4.75 0.74 -15.95
CA SER A 143 4.31 1.49 -17.12
C SER A 143 3.39 0.64 -18.00
N VAL A 144 3.45 -0.69 -17.94
CA VAL A 144 2.72 -1.53 -18.90
C VAL A 144 1.22 -1.45 -18.66
N VAL A 145 0.52 -1.02 -19.70
CA VAL A 145 -0.93 -1.05 -19.78
C VAL A 145 -1.34 -2.40 -20.36
N ARG A 146 -2.11 -3.16 -19.57
CA ARG A 146 -2.66 -4.44 -20.03
C ARG A 146 -3.91 -4.23 -20.87
N ILE A 147 -3.92 -4.90 -22.01
CA ILE A 147 -5.02 -4.91 -22.96
C ILE A 147 -5.46 -6.36 -23.17
N THR A 148 -6.76 -6.57 -23.28
CA THR A 148 -7.34 -7.79 -23.83
C THR A 148 -7.92 -7.42 -25.18
N ALA A 149 -7.37 -7.97 -26.26
CA ALA A 149 -7.84 -7.75 -27.62
C ALA A 149 -7.87 -9.07 -28.42
N THR A 150 -8.51 -9.03 -29.58
CA THR A 150 -8.54 -10.15 -30.54
C THR A 150 -7.96 -9.70 -31.87
N PRO A 151 -7.10 -10.52 -32.52
CA PRO A 151 -6.63 -11.85 -32.09
C PRO A 151 -5.69 -11.80 -30.86
N PRO A 152 -5.51 -12.89 -30.10
CA PRO A 152 -4.67 -12.91 -28.89
C PRO A 152 -3.20 -12.54 -29.16
N ASP A 153 -2.69 -12.91 -30.33
CA ASP A 153 -1.30 -12.64 -30.76
C ASP A 153 -1.17 -11.26 -31.43
N HIS A 154 -1.95 -10.28 -30.98
CA HIS A 154 -1.91 -8.94 -31.53
C HIS A 154 -0.56 -8.25 -31.21
N PRO A 155 0.00 -7.45 -32.13
CA PRO A 155 1.25 -6.74 -31.88
C PRO A 155 1.08 -5.49 -31.00
N LEU A 156 -0.15 -5.18 -30.58
CA LEU A 156 -0.47 -3.99 -29.80
C LEU A 156 0.13 -4.07 -28.38
N THR A 157 1.08 -3.19 -28.09
CA THR A 157 1.62 -2.97 -26.74
C THR A 157 1.43 -1.52 -26.34
N SER A 158 1.25 -1.27 -25.05
CA SER A 158 1.01 0.09 -24.55
C SER A 158 1.67 0.30 -23.19
N GLY A 159 2.28 1.47 -23.04
CA GLY A 159 2.88 1.96 -21.82
C GLY A 159 2.27 3.30 -21.39
N LEU A 160 2.15 3.52 -20.09
CA LEU A 160 1.74 4.77 -19.48
C LEU A 160 2.77 5.18 -18.43
N GLU A 161 3.47 6.26 -18.73
CA GLU A 161 4.47 6.84 -17.85
C GLU A 161 3.83 7.61 -16.68
N ALA A 162 4.62 7.84 -15.63
CA ALA A 162 4.16 8.53 -14.42
C ALA A 162 3.71 9.98 -14.67
N ASN A 163 4.23 10.62 -15.72
CA ASN A 163 3.83 11.96 -16.16
C ASN A 163 2.51 11.98 -16.97
N GLY A 164 1.89 10.81 -17.19
CA GLY A 164 0.67 10.66 -17.98
C GLY A 164 0.91 10.57 -19.49
N THR A 165 2.17 10.53 -19.94
CA THR A 165 2.52 10.27 -21.34
C THR A 165 2.27 8.81 -21.66
N MET A 166 1.61 8.56 -22.80
CA MET A 166 1.30 7.23 -23.24
C MET A 166 2.07 6.90 -24.51
N ALA A 167 2.68 5.72 -24.56
CA ALA A 167 3.26 5.17 -25.78
C ALA A 167 2.45 3.94 -26.20
N VAL A 168 2.03 3.89 -27.45
CA VAL A 168 1.38 2.72 -28.05
C VAL A 168 2.21 2.26 -29.21
N THR A 169 2.52 0.97 -29.26
CA THR A 169 3.18 0.36 -30.41
C THR A 169 2.22 -0.64 -31.03
N SER A 170 1.83 -0.41 -32.29
CA SER A 170 1.13 -1.40 -33.11
C SER A 170 2.05 -1.83 -34.25
N SER A 171 2.20 -3.15 -34.44
CA SER A 171 2.98 -3.82 -35.50
C SER A 171 4.42 -3.31 -35.68
N THR A 172 4.60 -2.16 -36.32
CA THR A 172 5.89 -1.51 -36.60
C THR A 172 5.93 -0.02 -36.27
N VAL A 173 4.82 0.58 -35.85
CA VAL A 173 4.71 2.03 -35.59
C VAL A 173 4.53 2.26 -34.09
N ARG A 174 5.50 2.96 -33.51
CA ARG A 174 5.40 3.51 -32.16
C ARG A 174 4.76 4.90 -32.26
N THR A 175 3.52 5.00 -31.79
CA THR A 175 2.79 6.27 -31.66
C THR A 175 2.93 6.76 -30.24
N GLU A 176 3.59 7.90 -30.07
CA GLU A 176 3.63 8.60 -28.79
C GLU A 176 2.44 9.53 -28.67
N CYS A 177 1.54 9.21 -27.75
CA CYS A 177 0.48 10.13 -27.37
C CYS A 177 1.03 11.08 -26.31
N ALA A 178 1.40 12.28 -26.76
CA ALA A 178 1.80 13.40 -25.91
C ALA A 178 0.62 13.97 -25.08
N VAL A 179 -0.60 13.51 -25.31
CA VAL A 179 -1.79 13.93 -24.55
C VAL A 179 -1.70 13.33 -23.14
N GLY A 180 -1.65 14.18 -22.12
CA GLY A 180 -1.60 13.75 -20.73
C GLY A 180 -2.84 12.94 -20.33
N ILE A 181 -2.71 11.62 -20.29
CA ILE A 181 -3.80 10.71 -19.92
C ILE A 181 -3.96 10.74 -18.41
N ASN A 182 -5.09 11.27 -17.96
CA ASN A 182 -5.41 11.45 -16.54
C ASN A 182 -6.62 10.63 -16.06
N SER A 183 -7.25 9.87 -16.96
CA SER A 183 -8.39 9.02 -16.63
C SER A 183 -8.35 7.70 -17.39
N HIS A 184 -8.93 6.66 -16.78
CA HIS A 184 -9.01 5.33 -17.42
C HIS A 184 -9.85 5.34 -18.70
N LEU A 185 -10.88 6.21 -18.76
CA LEU A 185 -11.69 6.37 -19.97
C LEU A 185 -10.85 6.96 -21.12
N ALA A 186 -10.08 8.02 -20.84
CA ALA A 186 -9.17 8.60 -21.83
C ALA A 186 -8.10 7.60 -22.31
N LEU A 187 -7.60 6.74 -21.41
CA LEU A 187 -6.69 5.65 -21.77
C LEU A 187 -7.36 4.66 -22.72
N GLU A 188 -8.59 4.24 -22.40
CA GLU A 188 -9.34 3.28 -23.21
C GLU A 188 -9.66 3.83 -24.60
N ASP A 189 -10.07 5.10 -24.68
CA ASP A 189 -10.39 5.78 -25.94
C ASP A 189 -9.14 5.97 -26.81
N ALA A 190 -8.00 6.35 -26.21
CA ALA A 190 -6.73 6.49 -26.91
C ALA A 190 -6.28 5.15 -27.51
N ILE A 191 -6.31 4.07 -26.71
CA ILE A 191 -5.94 2.72 -27.18
C ILE A 191 -6.86 2.27 -28.32
N LYS A 192 -8.17 2.48 -28.20
CA LYS A 192 -9.13 2.08 -29.23
C LYS A 192 -8.99 2.88 -30.52
N THR A 193 -8.57 4.14 -30.43
CA THR A 193 -8.33 4.99 -31.59
C THR A 193 -7.07 4.61 -32.34
N ILE A 194 -6.04 4.16 -31.62
CA ILE A 194 -4.74 3.78 -32.19
C ILE A 194 -4.72 2.31 -32.67
N ALA A 195 -5.52 1.46 -32.04
CA ALA A 195 -5.62 0.06 -32.46
C ALA A 195 -6.06 -0.04 -33.92
N ASP A 196 -5.30 -0.78 -34.72
CA ASP A 196 -5.60 -1.03 -36.13
C ASP A 196 -6.96 -1.73 -36.30
N GLN A 197 -7.56 -1.61 -37.50
CA GLN A 197 -8.88 -2.23 -37.80
C GLN A 197 -8.90 -3.75 -37.58
N GLU A 198 -7.74 -4.41 -37.64
CA GLU A 198 -7.60 -5.86 -37.42
C GLU A 198 -7.52 -6.25 -35.94
N VAL A 199 -7.24 -5.30 -35.03
CA VAL A 199 -7.11 -5.54 -33.59
C VAL A 199 -8.33 -4.98 -32.86
N LYS A 200 -9.26 -5.86 -32.50
CA LYS A 200 -10.42 -5.47 -31.71
C LYS A 200 -10.08 -5.46 -30.23
N VAL A 201 -9.88 -4.27 -29.67
CA VAL A 201 -9.68 -4.06 -28.23
C VAL A 201 -10.97 -4.34 -27.47
N LEU A 202 -11.00 -5.46 -26.74
CA LEU A 202 -12.15 -5.86 -25.92
C LEU A 202 -12.17 -5.13 -24.58
N ARG A 203 -11.00 -4.95 -23.96
CA ARG A 203 -10.88 -4.34 -22.65
C ARG A 203 -9.49 -3.78 -22.40
N VAL A 204 -9.43 -2.59 -21.79
CA VAL A 204 -8.21 -2.06 -21.18
C VAL A 204 -8.32 -2.28 -19.67
N HIS A 205 -7.30 -2.85 -19.04
CA HIS A 205 -7.31 -3.09 -17.59
C HIS A 205 -6.99 -1.80 -16.83
N PRO A 206 -7.50 -1.63 -15.59
CA PRO A 206 -7.16 -0.46 -14.78
C PRO A 206 -5.64 -0.35 -14.57
N HIS A 207 -5.10 0.87 -14.70
CA HIS A 207 -3.68 1.15 -14.51
C HIS A 207 -3.41 1.81 -13.14
N PRO A 208 -2.32 1.47 -12.43
CA PRO A 208 -1.98 2.04 -11.12
C PRO A 208 -1.87 3.57 -11.10
N HIS A 209 -1.43 4.19 -12.19
CA HIS A 209 -1.37 5.66 -12.29
C HIS A 209 -2.75 6.32 -12.43
N LEU A 210 -3.76 5.62 -12.95
CA LEU A 210 -5.07 6.22 -13.28
C LEU A 210 -6.19 5.80 -12.32
N SER A 211 -6.03 4.67 -11.64
CA SER A 211 -7.03 4.14 -10.72
C SER A 211 -6.52 4.21 -9.28
N ARG A 212 -7.44 4.45 -8.34
CA ARG A 212 -7.16 4.35 -6.90
C ARG A 212 -7.50 2.97 -6.32
N LEU A 213 -8.09 2.10 -7.13
CA LEU A 213 -8.47 0.76 -6.73
C LEU A 213 -7.41 -0.23 -7.18
N VAL A 214 -6.78 -0.88 -6.21
CA VAL A 214 -5.76 -1.91 -6.46
C VAL A 214 -6.43 -3.17 -7.01
N CYS A 215 -6.13 -3.51 -8.25
CA CYS A 215 -6.60 -4.73 -8.90
C CYS A 215 -5.46 -5.74 -8.91
N LEU A 216 -5.41 -6.70 -7.97
CA LEU A 216 -4.36 -7.74 -7.95
C LEU A 216 -4.78 -9.02 -8.66
N ARG A 217 -6.09 -9.22 -8.84
CA ARG A 217 -6.63 -10.35 -9.59
C ARG A 217 -7.65 -9.92 -10.63
N THR A 218 -7.43 -10.34 -11.87
CA THR A 218 -8.28 -10.22 -13.04
C THR A 218 -9.00 -11.54 -13.28
N ALA A 219 -9.68 -12.04 -12.25
CA ALA A 219 -10.72 -13.03 -12.52
C ALA A 219 -11.94 -12.28 -13.07
N GLY A 220 -12.64 -12.88 -14.03
CA GLY A 220 -14.02 -12.57 -14.39
C GLY A 220 -14.97 -12.86 -13.24
N ARG A 221 -14.69 -12.35 -12.04
CA ARG A 221 -15.62 -12.29 -10.93
C ARG A 221 -16.78 -11.45 -11.45
N TRP A 222 -17.85 -12.13 -11.85
CA TRP A 222 -19.20 -11.66 -11.57
C TRP A 222 -19.11 -11.00 -10.21
N ARG A 223 -19.35 -9.68 -10.17
CA ARG A 223 -19.27 -8.95 -8.91
C ARG A 223 -20.26 -9.68 -7.99
N GLN A 224 -19.76 -10.50 -7.06
CA GLN A 224 -20.60 -11.30 -6.16
C GLN A 224 -21.64 -10.39 -5.48
N HIS A 225 -21.29 -9.11 -5.34
CA HIS A 225 -22.18 -8.06 -4.92
C HIS A 225 -22.15 -6.85 -5.85
N SER A 226 -23.26 -6.13 -5.91
CA SER A 226 -23.39 -4.93 -6.73
C SER A 226 -22.34 -3.84 -6.39
N ARG A 227 -22.09 -2.90 -7.31
CA ARG A 227 -21.23 -1.72 -7.06
C ARG A 227 -21.64 -0.96 -5.80
N LYS A 228 -22.95 -0.93 -5.49
CA LYS A 228 -23.53 -0.31 -4.29
C LYS A 228 -23.01 -0.97 -3.01
N HIS A 229 -22.84 -2.29 -3.01
CA HIS A 229 -22.28 -3.03 -1.89
C HIS A 229 -20.83 -2.62 -1.62
N TYR A 230 -19.96 -2.61 -2.63
CA TYR A 230 -18.56 -2.22 -2.45
C TYR A 230 -18.41 -0.77 -1.98
N LYS A 231 -19.19 0.17 -2.53
CA LYS A 231 -19.22 1.56 -2.04
C LYS A 231 -19.65 1.63 -0.57
N ARG A 232 -20.64 0.83 -0.17
CA ARG A 232 -21.08 0.73 1.24
C ARG A 232 -19.97 0.16 2.12
N TYR A 233 -19.28 -0.90 1.67
CA TYR A 233 -18.17 -1.49 2.40
C TYR A 233 -17.02 -0.50 2.61
N VAL A 234 -16.59 0.23 1.57
CA VAL A 234 -15.55 1.25 1.69
C VAL A 234 -15.95 2.35 2.67
N ARG A 235 -17.19 2.83 2.63
CA ARG A 235 -17.71 3.80 3.61
C ARG A 235 -17.70 3.25 5.03
N TRP A 236 -18.16 2.01 5.21
CA TRP A 236 -18.15 1.33 6.51
C TRP A 236 -16.72 1.17 7.05
N ALA A 237 -15.77 0.73 6.22
CA ALA A 237 -14.38 0.57 6.60
C ALA A 237 -13.73 1.92 6.98
N ALA A 238 -14.02 2.97 6.21
CA ALA A 238 -13.57 4.33 6.54
C ALA A 238 -14.14 4.83 7.88
N ALA A 239 -15.43 4.63 8.13
CA ALA A 239 -16.07 4.97 9.40
C ALA A 239 -15.45 4.19 10.57
N ARG A 240 -15.24 2.88 10.40
CA ARG A 240 -14.60 2.03 11.42
C ARG A 240 -13.16 2.46 11.73
N ARG A 241 -12.38 2.84 10.71
CA ARG A 241 -11.05 3.45 10.91
C ARG A 241 -11.14 4.76 11.69
N GLY A 242 -12.11 5.62 11.37
CA GLY A 242 -12.36 6.87 12.10
C GLY A 242 -12.65 6.63 13.59
N ILE A 243 -13.57 5.72 13.90
CA ILE A 243 -13.92 5.34 15.28
C ILE A 243 -12.69 4.79 16.02
N THR A 244 -11.93 3.90 15.37
CA THR A 244 -10.72 3.31 15.98
C THR A 244 -9.67 4.39 16.30
N GLN A 245 -9.46 5.35 15.39
CA GLN A 245 -8.54 6.47 15.64
C GLN A 245 -9.04 7.39 16.74
N GLU A 246 -10.35 7.67 16.79
CA GLU A 246 -10.96 8.47 17.85
C GLU A 246 -10.80 7.80 19.23
N GLN A 247 -11.08 6.50 19.33
CA GLN A 247 -10.87 5.73 20.56
C GLN A 247 -9.38 5.73 20.99
N MET A 248 -8.46 5.54 20.04
CA MET A 248 -7.03 5.61 20.32
C MET A 248 -6.63 6.98 20.88
N ARG A 249 -7.12 8.07 20.29
CA ARG A 249 -6.84 9.45 20.73
C ARG A 249 -7.44 9.74 22.10
N ALA A 250 -8.68 9.30 22.36
CA ALA A 250 -9.30 9.38 23.67
C ALA A 250 -8.51 8.59 24.72
N GLY A 251 -7.97 7.43 24.36
CA GLY A 251 -7.08 6.64 25.21
C GLY A 251 -5.78 7.37 25.56
N LYS A 252 -5.20 8.14 24.63
CA LYS A 252 -4.02 8.99 24.93
C LYS A 252 -4.35 10.09 25.94
N TRP A 253 -5.48 10.78 25.76
CA TRP A 253 -5.94 11.77 26.73
C TRP A 253 -6.15 11.18 28.13
N ARG A 254 -6.83 10.04 28.24
CA ARG A 254 -7.04 9.37 29.54
C ARG A 254 -5.74 8.95 30.23
N LYS A 255 -4.72 8.55 29.46
CA LYS A 255 -3.40 8.20 30.00
C LYS A 255 -2.62 9.41 30.52
N SER A 256 -2.83 10.57 29.90
CA SER A 256 -2.14 11.82 30.24
C SER A 256 -2.84 12.57 31.37
N SER A 257 -4.16 12.80 31.26
CA SER A 257 -4.95 13.48 32.28
C SER A 257 -6.43 13.09 32.18
N ALA A 258 -6.95 12.47 33.23
CA ALA A 258 -8.35 12.06 33.31
C ALA A 258 -9.30 13.27 33.23
N THR A 259 -8.96 14.37 33.91
CA THR A 259 -9.74 15.61 33.94
C THR A 259 -9.81 16.27 32.55
N ALA A 260 -8.67 16.38 31.86
CA ALA A 260 -8.64 16.92 30.50
C ALA A 260 -9.40 16.02 29.52
N ALA A 261 -9.29 14.70 29.68
CA ALA A 261 -10.03 13.74 28.87
C ALA A 261 -11.56 13.90 29.04
N GLU A 262 -12.03 14.10 30.27
CA GLU A 262 -13.46 14.32 30.55
C GLU A 262 -13.95 15.64 29.98
N GLY A 263 -13.19 16.73 30.16
CA GLY A 263 -13.53 18.05 29.61
C GLY A 263 -13.58 18.03 28.07
N LEU A 264 -12.58 17.42 27.43
CA LEU A 264 -12.55 17.28 25.97
C LEU A 264 -13.63 16.32 25.46
N ALA A 265 -14.07 15.32 26.23
CA ALA A 265 -15.17 14.45 25.85
C ALA A 265 -16.51 15.20 25.77
N LYS A 266 -16.74 16.18 26.67
CA LYS A 266 -17.94 17.03 26.69
C LYS A 266 -18.04 17.96 25.46
N LEU A 267 -16.92 18.33 24.85
CA LEU A 267 -16.88 19.20 23.67
C LEU A 267 -17.11 18.41 22.37
N GLU A 268 -18.33 18.32 21.85
CA GLU A 268 -18.59 17.60 20.59
C GLU A 268 -17.83 18.21 19.40
N TRP A 269 -17.44 17.39 18.41
CA TRP A 269 -16.76 17.87 17.21
C TRP A 269 -17.56 18.93 16.43
N LYS A 270 -18.89 18.84 16.45
CA LYS A 270 -19.78 19.84 15.83
C LYS A 270 -19.84 21.14 16.63
N GLN A 271 -19.67 21.08 17.95
CA GLN A 271 -19.69 22.26 18.81
C GLN A 271 -18.46 23.14 18.60
N ILE A 272 -17.30 22.58 18.25
CA ILE A 272 -16.08 23.36 17.96
C ILE A 272 -16.36 24.46 16.91
N ARG A 273 -17.13 24.13 15.85
CA ARG A 273 -17.50 25.05 14.77
C ARG A 273 -18.62 26.04 15.14
N ARG A 274 -19.19 25.91 16.33
CA ARG A 274 -20.31 26.71 16.84
C ARG A 274 -19.90 27.62 17.99
N ILE A 275 -18.64 27.59 18.41
CA ILE A 275 -18.13 28.47 19.46
C ILE A 275 -18.07 29.90 18.89
N LEU A 276 -18.93 30.77 19.40
CA LEU A 276 -18.95 32.18 19.03
C LEU A 276 -17.63 32.86 19.43
N GLY A 277 -17.08 33.68 18.53
CA GLY A 277 -15.80 34.37 18.74
C GLY A 277 -14.55 33.54 18.42
N LEU A 278 -14.71 32.26 18.07
CA LEU A 278 -13.59 31.42 17.66
C LEU A 278 -13.24 31.69 16.19
N ARG A 279 -12.05 32.26 15.92
CA ARG A 279 -11.55 32.43 14.55
C ARG A 279 -11.22 31.07 13.92
N PRO A 280 -11.12 30.95 12.58
CA PRO A 280 -10.74 29.69 11.92
C PRO A 280 -9.45 29.05 12.45
N ARG A 281 -8.48 29.87 12.88
CA ARG A 281 -7.26 29.40 13.54
C ARG A 281 -7.54 28.75 14.91
N GLY A 282 -8.43 29.32 15.71
CA GLY A 282 -8.87 28.77 16.99
C GLY A 282 -9.62 27.45 16.83
N GLU A 283 -10.46 27.33 15.80
CA GLU A 283 -11.12 26.07 15.44
C GLU A 283 -10.12 24.96 15.13
N GLN A 284 -9.10 25.27 14.32
CA GLN A 284 -8.05 24.32 14.00
C GLN A 284 -7.25 23.91 15.24
N VAL A 285 -6.97 24.85 16.14
CA VAL A 285 -6.27 24.61 17.41
C VAL A 285 -7.08 23.64 18.27
N LEU A 286 -8.35 23.95 18.55
CA LEU A 286 -9.20 23.08 19.36
C LEU A 286 -9.42 21.70 18.72
N TYR A 287 -9.56 21.65 17.39
CA TYR A 287 -9.69 20.39 16.67
C TYR A 287 -8.44 19.53 16.83
N ARG A 288 -7.24 20.11 16.62
CA ARG A 288 -5.96 19.39 16.74
C ARG A 288 -5.68 18.98 18.18
N LEU A 289 -6.02 19.82 19.15
CA LEU A 289 -5.92 19.52 20.58
C LEU A 289 -6.78 18.30 20.94
N LYS A 290 -8.09 18.37 20.69
CA LYS A 290 -9.01 17.26 20.94
C LYS A 290 -8.59 15.98 20.19
N ALA A 291 -8.05 16.11 18.97
CA ALA A 291 -7.59 15.00 18.16
C ALA A 291 -6.20 14.44 18.54
N TRP A 292 -5.52 14.97 19.56
CA TRP A 292 -4.12 14.61 19.86
C TRP A 292 -3.23 14.68 18.60
N ALA A 293 -3.42 15.72 17.79
CA ALA A 293 -2.82 15.88 16.47
C ALA A 293 -1.83 17.06 16.40
N TYR A 294 -1.35 17.52 17.56
CA TYR A 294 -0.30 18.53 17.64
C TYR A 294 1.08 17.88 17.47
N SER A 295 1.76 18.22 16.37
CA SER A 295 3.18 17.92 16.18
C SER A 295 3.99 19.08 16.73
N MET A 296 4.46 18.99 17.97
CA MET A 296 5.24 20.07 18.60
C MET A 296 6.70 19.68 18.58
N TYR A 297 7.35 19.95 17.46
CA TYR A 297 8.79 19.80 17.31
C TYR A 297 9.47 21.01 17.94
N ASP A 298 10.19 20.78 19.02
CA ASP A 298 11.12 21.73 19.63
C ASP A 298 12.38 21.80 18.76
N VAL A 299 12.45 22.88 17.97
CA VAL A 299 13.57 23.14 17.04
C VAL A 299 14.89 23.30 17.78
N ARG A 300 14.88 23.80 19.02
CA ARG A 300 16.12 24.07 19.79
C ARG A 300 16.81 22.78 20.21
N ASN A 301 16.03 21.77 20.57
CA ASN A 301 16.53 20.47 21.02
C ASN A 301 16.36 19.34 19.99
N GLY A 302 15.88 19.66 18.77
CA GLY A 302 15.73 18.70 17.67
C GLY A 302 14.78 17.54 17.96
N ARG A 303 13.78 17.73 18.84
CA ARG A 303 12.92 16.65 19.36
C ARG A 303 11.47 17.11 19.51
N LEU A 304 10.53 16.18 19.69
CA LEU A 304 9.17 16.56 20.11
C LEU A 304 9.23 17.06 21.56
N GLY A 305 8.75 18.27 21.85
CA GLY A 305 8.93 18.90 23.16
C GLY A 305 8.22 20.26 23.32
N CYS A 306 8.31 20.82 24.54
CA CYS A 306 7.81 22.15 24.87
C CYS A 306 8.84 23.19 24.40
N PRO A 307 8.45 24.23 23.64
CA PRO A 307 9.40 25.23 23.14
C PRO A 307 9.86 26.25 24.20
N HIS A 308 9.32 26.20 25.42
CA HIS A 308 9.65 27.15 26.48
C HIS A 308 10.92 26.73 27.23
N GLU A 309 11.81 27.69 27.51
CA GLU A 309 13.12 27.46 28.16
C GLU A 309 13.01 26.76 29.52
N HIS A 310 11.96 27.06 30.29
CA HIS A 310 11.70 26.45 31.59
C HIS A 310 11.40 24.93 31.49
N CYS A 311 11.10 24.43 30.30
CA CYS A 311 10.79 23.03 30.03
C CYS A 311 11.92 22.32 29.26
N ALA A 312 13.08 22.96 29.06
CA ALA A 312 14.16 22.44 28.22
C ALA A 312 14.70 21.07 28.67
N HIS A 313 14.66 20.79 29.98
CA HIS A 313 15.14 19.54 30.57
C HIS A 313 14.07 18.44 30.68
N GLU A 314 12.80 18.74 30.35
CA GLU A 314 11.77 17.71 30.39
C GLU A 314 11.91 16.73 29.22
N VAL A 315 11.87 15.43 29.53
CA VAL A 315 12.11 14.35 28.55
C VAL A 315 10.79 13.80 27.99
N ASN A 316 9.70 13.91 28.76
CA ASN A 316 8.39 13.38 28.42
C ASN A 316 7.33 14.49 28.38
N VAL A 317 7.50 15.44 27.46
CA VAL A 317 6.50 16.48 27.23
C VAL A 317 5.42 15.94 26.29
N ASP A 318 4.17 15.96 26.75
CA ASP A 318 3.02 15.65 25.93
C ASP A 318 2.13 16.88 25.69
N VAL A 319 1.00 16.69 25.00
CA VAL A 319 0.09 17.78 24.66
C VAL A 319 -0.58 18.35 25.92
N HIS A 320 -0.80 17.56 26.97
CA HIS A 320 -1.37 18.06 28.22
C HIS A 320 -0.40 19.02 28.91
N HIS A 321 0.88 18.66 28.98
CA HIS A 321 1.90 19.52 29.58
C HIS A 321 1.88 20.91 28.95
N ILE A 322 1.90 20.99 27.61
CA ILE A 322 2.00 22.27 26.89
C ILE A 322 0.83 23.21 27.20
N PHE A 323 -0.39 22.69 27.27
CA PHE A 323 -1.59 23.52 27.41
C PHE A 323 -2.00 23.78 28.87
N TRP A 324 -1.55 22.96 29.83
CA TRP A 324 -2.02 23.06 31.23
C TRP A 324 -0.93 23.01 32.31
N GLU A 325 0.21 22.35 32.08
CA GLU A 325 1.24 22.19 33.12
C GLU A 325 2.40 23.16 32.95
N CYS A 326 2.71 23.51 31.69
CA CYS A 326 3.81 24.39 31.36
C CYS A 326 3.70 25.70 32.15
N PRO A 327 4.77 26.15 32.83
CA PRO A 327 4.75 27.39 33.61
C PRO A 327 4.32 28.61 32.80
N ALA A 328 4.60 28.63 31.49
CA ALA A 328 4.14 29.69 30.60
C ALA A 328 2.63 29.61 30.32
N ALA A 329 2.06 28.40 30.22
CA ALA A 329 0.63 28.21 29.99
C ALA A 329 -0.21 28.57 31.23
N ARG A 330 0.31 28.33 32.44
CA ARG A 330 -0.36 28.70 33.70
C ARG A 330 -0.39 30.21 34.00
N LYS A 331 0.35 31.02 33.24
CA LYS A 331 0.41 32.48 33.40
C LYS A 331 -0.59 33.22 32.50
N LEU A 332 -1.29 32.52 31.62
CA LEU A 332 -2.30 33.04 30.71
C LEU A 332 -3.71 32.89 31.31
#